data_AF-A0A708BS30-F1
#
_entry.id   AF-A0A708BS30-F1
#
_cell.length_a   1.000
_cell.length_b   1.000
_cell.length_c   1.000
_cell.angle_alpha   90.00
_cell.angle_beta   90.00
_cell.angle_gamma   90.00
#
_symmetry.space_group_name_H-M   'P 1'
#
loop_
_entity.id
_entity.type
_entity.pdbx_description
1 polymer ?
#
loop_
_entity_poly.entity_id
_entity_poly.type
_entity_poly.pdbx_seq_one_letter_code
_entity_poly.pdbx_strand_id
1 'polypeptide(L)'
;AAAAARQHIVDGVDTETGEVLEDHTENFGNESNSPAQATAPAPELTVVATMPLRHRVLAQYIGEGEYLYHVDASQKKEILRLEMDTDNSYVQNLLLAAENVEAFKKAIEHDIHKIVNAVKKIFPVDGKTPEL
;
A
#
# COMPACT_ATOMS: atom_id res chain seq x y z
N ALA A 1 56.55 -33.55 41.76
CA ALA A 1 55.23 -34.20 41.88
C ALA A 1 54.20 -33.19 41.40
N ALA A 2 53.56 -33.46 40.27
CA ALA A 2 52.53 -32.59 39.69
C ALA A 2 51.30 -33.45 39.42
N ALA A 3 50.16 -32.99 39.91
CA ALA A 3 48.85 -33.33 39.36
C ALA A 3 47.96 -32.11 39.62
N ALA A 4 47.85 -31.25 38.61
CA ALA A 4 46.91 -30.15 38.58
C ALA A 4 45.49 -30.74 38.50
N ALA A 5 44.64 -30.39 39.47
CA ALA A 5 43.23 -30.74 39.47
C ALA A 5 42.56 -30.10 38.23
N ARG A 6 41.92 -30.92 37.41
CA ARG A 6 41.14 -30.48 36.25
C ARG A 6 39.72 -30.20 36.74
N GLN A 7 39.34 -28.93 36.84
CA GLN A 7 37.98 -28.52 37.19
C GLN A 7 37.01 -28.93 36.07
N HIS A 8 35.90 -29.57 36.46
CA HIS A 8 34.85 -30.03 35.54
C HIS A 8 33.63 -29.13 35.69
N ILE A 9 33.61 -28.05 34.89
CA ILE A 9 32.56 -27.04 34.89
C ILE A 9 31.52 -27.37 33.82
N VAL A 10 30.25 -27.43 34.21
CA VAL A 10 29.10 -27.48 33.31
C VAL A 10 28.12 -26.38 33.73
N ASP A 11 27.68 -25.54 32.78
CA ASP A 11 26.79 -24.39 33.01
C ASP A 11 27.19 -23.47 34.18
N GLY A 12 28.50 -23.18 34.30
CA GLY A 12 29.01 -22.20 35.27
C GLY A 12 29.08 -22.67 36.72
N VAL A 13 28.77 -23.94 37.00
CA VAL A 13 28.83 -24.54 38.34
C VAL A 13 29.97 -25.57 38.40
N ASP A 14 30.78 -25.51 39.46
CA ASP A 14 31.70 -26.59 39.79
C ASP A 14 30.91 -27.74 40.43
N THR A 15 30.89 -28.87 39.74
CA THR A 15 30.06 -30.01 40.13
C THR A 15 30.63 -30.84 41.28
N GLU A 16 31.85 -30.56 41.74
CA GLU A 16 32.49 -31.28 42.84
C GLU A 16 32.34 -30.52 44.18
N THR A 17 32.38 -29.18 44.16
CA THR A 17 32.22 -28.36 45.37
C THR A 17 30.81 -27.78 45.53
N GLY A 18 30.02 -27.72 44.45
CA GLY A 18 28.69 -27.10 44.47
C GLY A 18 28.71 -25.59 44.65
N GLU A 19 29.87 -24.94 44.49
CA GLU A 19 29.97 -23.49 44.50
C GLU A 19 29.54 -22.89 43.14
N VAL A 20 28.69 -21.88 43.20
CA VAL A 20 28.28 -21.08 42.04
C VAL A 20 29.31 -19.97 41.86
N LEU A 21 29.99 -19.92 40.70
CA LEU A 21 30.80 -18.75 40.36
C LEU A 21 29.86 -17.65 39.85
N GLU A 22 29.51 -16.70 40.73
CA GLU A 22 28.76 -15.50 40.39
C GLU A 22 29.61 -14.57 39.51
N ASP A 23 29.47 -14.65 38.18
CA ASP A 23 29.88 -13.56 37.28
C ASP A 23 28.76 -12.52 37.18
N HIS A 24 28.63 -11.73 38.23
CA HIS A 24 27.87 -10.48 38.17
C HIS A 24 28.81 -9.36 37.71
N THR A 25 29.06 -9.30 36.40
CA THR A 25 29.48 -8.06 35.75
C THR A 25 28.33 -7.52 34.90
N GLU A 26 27.51 -6.68 35.51
CA GLU A 26 26.54 -5.85 34.79
C GLU A 26 27.28 -4.87 33.88
N ASN A 27 27.33 -5.13 32.57
CA ASN A 27 27.77 -4.14 31.57
C ASN A 27 26.55 -3.45 30.96
N PHE A 28 26.14 -2.34 31.56
CA PHE A 28 25.26 -1.34 30.96
C PHE A 28 26.00 -0.65 29.80
N GLY A 29 25.69 -1.01 28.55
CA GLY A 29 26.25 -0.30 27.41
C GLY A 29 26.17 -1.05 26.08
N ASN A 30 24.98 -1.45 25.67
CA ASN A 30 24.69 -1.64 24.25
C ASN A 30 24.17 -0.29 23.74
N GLU A 31 25.07 0.51 23.19
CA GLU A 31 24.72 1.57 22.24
C GLU A 31 25.08 1.08 20.84
N SER A 32 24.42 0.00 20.38
CA SER A 32 24.21 -0.14 18.93
C SER A 32 23.07 0.79 18.55
N ASN A 33 23.35 2.10 18.46
CA ASN A 33 22.50 3.03 17.73
C ASN A 33 22.70 2.80 16.22
N SER A 34 22.35 1.60 15.75
CA SER A 34 21.85 1.47 14.38
C SER A 34 20.43 2.02 14.43
N PRO A 35 20.08 3.08 13.67
CA PRO A 35 18.70 3.53 13.66
C PRO A 35 17.86 2.33 13.27
N ALA A 36 16.95 1.93 14.17
CA ALA A 36 15.91 0.96 13.84
C ALA A 36 15.37 1.37 12.49
N GLN A 37 15.51 0.49 11.50
CA GLN A 37 15.10 0.77 10.13
C GLN A 37 13.68 1.29 10.21
N ALA A 38 13.51 2.60 9.94
CA ALA A 38 12.24 3.26 10.11
C ALA A 38 11.25 2.48 9.25
N THR A 39 10.36 1.72 9.90
CA THR A 39 9.33 1.00 9.19
C THR A 39 8.50 2.10 8.56
N ALA A 40 8.56 2.21 7.23
CA ALA A 40 7.81 3.22 6.52
C ALA A 40 6.35 3.12 6.99
N PRO A 41 5.67 4.26 7.28
CA PRO A 41 4.30 4.22 7.74
C PRO A 41 3.46 3.41 6.75
N ALA A 42 2.54 2.59 7.27
CA ALA A 42 1.66 1.78 6.45
C ALA A 42 0.95 2.67 5.41
N PRO A 43 0.81 2.21 4.15
CA PRO A 43 0.23 3.02 3.10
C PRO A 43 -1.21 3.43 3.47
N GLU A 44 -1.50 4.73 3.37
CA GLU A 44 -2.85 5.26 3.57
C GLU A 44 -3.70 4.91 2.34
N LEU A 45 -4.65 3.99 2.53
CA LEU A 45 -5.56 3.54 1.49
C LEU A 45 -6.96 4.12 1.71
N THR A 46 -7.53 4.72 0.67
CA THR A 46 -8.90 5.21 0.65
C THR A 46 -9.78 4.24 -0.13
N VAL A 47 -10.93 3.85 0.41
CA VAL A 47 -11.90 2.98 -0.28
C VAL A 47 -12.60 3.77 -1.40
N VAL A 48 -12.49 3.30 -2.64
CA VAL A 48 -13.03 4.01 -3.82
C VAL A 48 -14.53 4.25 -3.69
N ALA A 49 -15.30 3.26 -3.25
CA ALA A 49 -16.76 3.35 -3.12
C ALA A 49 -17.25 4.45 -2.16
N THR A 50 -16.39 4.96 -1.27
CA THR A 50 -16.73 6.07 -0.35
C THR A 50 -16.48 7.46 -0.92
N MET A 51 -15.85 7.55 -2.10
CA MET A 51 -15.50 8.80 -2.74
C MET A 51 -16.69 9.39 -3.54
N PRO A 52 -16.68 10.70 -3.86
CA PRO A 52 -17.67 11.29 -4.78
C PRO A 52 -17.67 10.60 -6.16
N LEU A 53 -18.79 10.66 -6.88
CA LEU A 53 -18.96 9.97 -8.17
C LEU A 53 -17.83 10.26 -9.16
N ARG A 54 -17.47 11.55 -9.33
CA ARG A 54 -16.37 11.96 -10.23
C ARG A 54 -15.06 11.23 -9.90
N HIS A 55 -14.73 11.11 -8.62
CA HIS A 55 -13.51 10.44 -8.18
C HIS A 55 -13.59 8.92 -8.37
N ARG A 56 -14.75 8.32 -8.15
CA ARG A 56 -14.99 6.88 -8.41
C ARG A 56 -14.76 6.56 -9.89
N VAL A 57 -15.32 7.37 -10.78
CA VAL A 57 -15.12 7.27 -12.23
C VAL A 57 -13.63 7.40 -12.59
N LEU A 58 -12.95 8.42 -12.05
CA LEU A 58 -11.53 8.65 -12.32
C LEU A 58 -10.62 7.57 -11.74
N ALA A 59 -10.97 6.98 -10.60
CA ALA A 59 -10.24 5.85 -10.04
C ALA A 59 -10.22 4.67 -11.02
N GLN A 60 -11.38 4.30 -11.57
CA GLN A 60 -11.44 3.23 -12.58
C GLN A 60 -10.77 3.65 -13.90
N TYR A 61 -10.76 4.94 -14.22
CA TYR A 61 -10.09 5.47 -15.42
C TYR A 61 -8.55 5.27 -15.35
N ILE A 62 -7.93 5.56 -14.20
CA ILE A 62 -6.48 5.39 -13.99
C ILE A 62 -6.06 3.95 -13.67
N GLY A 63 -7.03 3.06 -13.39
CA GLY A 63 -6.78 1.64 -13.13
C GLY A 63 -6.33 0.84 -14.35
N GLU A 64 -6.35 1.43 -15.55
CA GLU A 64 -5.89 0.79 -16.81
C GLU A 64 -6.44 -0.62 -17.06
N GLY A 65 -7.74 -0.81 -16.76
CA GLY A 65 -8.40 -2.10 -16.92
C GLY A 65 -8.50 -2.91 -15.63
N GLU A 66 -7.69 -2.59 -14.62
CA GLU A 66 -7.79 -3.20 -13.29
C GLU A 66 -8.92 -2.57 -12.47
N TYR A 67 -9.57 -3.41 -11.67
CA TYR A 67 -10.64 -2.97 -10.77
C TYR A 67 -10.04 -2.42 -9.48
N LEU A 68 -10.13 -1.11 -9.28
CA LEU A 68 -9.60 -0.48 -8.06
C LEU A 68 -10.65 -0.49 -6.94
N TYR A 69 -10.37 -1.26 -5.89
CA TYR A 69 -11.13 -1.21 -4.63
C TYR A 69 -10.66 -0.06 -3.72
N HIS A 70 -9.35 0.22 -3.75
CA HIS A 70 -8.69 1.23 -2.94
C HIS A 70 -7.78 2.08 -3.81
N VAL A 71 -7.57 3.33 -3.39
CA VAL A 71 -6.56 4.22 -3.95
C VAL A 71 -5.60 4.67 -2.85
N ASP A 72 -4.31 4.69 -3.17
CA ASP A 72 -3.30 5.29 -2.31
C ASP A 72 -3.22 6.82 -2.49
N ALA A 73 -2.33 7.46 -1.74
CA ALA A 73 -2.12 8.90 -1.81
C ALA A 73 -1.65 9.41 -3.19
N SER A 74 -0.88 8.62 -3.93
CA SER A 74 -0.39 8.98 -5.27
C SER A 74 -1.53 8.92 -6.28
N GLN A 75 -2.31 7.83 -6.27
CA GLN A 75 -3.48 7.66 -7.11
C GLN A 75 -4.55 8.72 -6.82
N LYS A 76 -4.77 9.04 -5.54
CA LYS A 76 -5.69 10.13 -5.14
C LYS A 76 -5.24 11.49 -5.66
N LYS A 77 -3.93 11.77 -5.62
CA LYS A 77 -3.38 12.99 -6.21
C LYS A 77 -3.60 13.05 -7.72
N GLU A 78 -3.46 11.93 -8.41
CA GLU A 78 -3.71 11.84 -9.86
C GLU A 78 -5.20 12.04 -10.19
N ILE A 79 -6.11 11.46 -9.41
CA ILE A 79 -7.56 11.70 -9.53
C ILE A 79 -7.88 13.20 -9.42
N LEU A 80 -7.32 13.87 -8.39
CA LEU A 80 -7.52 15.31 -8.20
C LEU A 80 -6.93 16.12 -9.36
N ARG A 81 -5.75 15.74 -9.86
CA ARG A 81 -5.13 16.38 -11.02
C ARG A 81 -6.04 16.27 -12.25
N LEU A 82 -6.57 15.08 -12.54
CA LEU A 82 -7.47 14.84 -13.68
C LEU A 82 -8.80 15.58 -13.54
N GLU A 83 -9.35 15.66 -12.33
CA GLU A 83 -10.59 16.41 -12.11
C GLU A 83 -10.43 17.91 -12.39
N MET A 84 -9.26 18.48 -12.03
CA MET A 84 -8.92 19.88 -12.24
C MET A 84 -8.43 20.20 -13.66
N ASP A 85 -8.05 19.19 -14.43
CA ASP A 85 -7.59 19.34 -15.82
C ASP A 85 -8.79 19.57 -16.75
N THR A 86 -9.24 20.82 -16.85
CA THR A 86 -10.39 21.20 -17.67
C THR A 86 -10.09 21.17 -19.17
N ASP A 87 -8.82 21.15 -19.56
CA ASP A 87 -8.41 21.08 -20.97
C ASP A 87 -8.45 19.63 -21.51
N ASN A 88 -8.49 18.64 -20.62
CA ASN A 88 -8.68 17.24 -20.97
C ASN A 88 -10.15 16.94 -21.34
N SER A 89 -10.52 17.27 -22.57
CA SER A 89 -11.89 17.07 -23.09
C SER A 89 -12.41 15.64 -22.96
N TYR A 90 -11.54 14.63 -23.08
CA TYR A 90 -11.93 13.23 -22.93
C TYR A 90 -12.46 12.94 -21.52
N VAL A 91 -11.64 13.28 -20.52
CA VAL A 91 -11.99 13.11 -19.11
C VAL A 91 -13.20 13.95 -18.73
N GLN A 92 -13.26 15.21 -19.17
CA GLN A 92 -14.38 16.09 -18.86
C GLN A 92 -15.70 15.59 -19.49
N ASN A 93 -15.67 15.06 -20.72
CA ASN A 93 -16.84 14.46 -21.35
C ASN A 93 -17.30 13.18 -20.65
N LEU A 94 -16.37 12.33 -20.20
CA LEU A 94 -16.69 11.15 -19.40
C LEU A 94 -17.37 11.53 -18.09
N LEU A 95 -16.82 12.51 -17.37
CA LEU A 95 -17.40 13.01 -16.12
C LEU A 95 -18.77 13.66 -16.34
N LEU A 96 -18.92 14.44 -17.42
CA LEU A 96 -20.20 15.05 -17.79
C LEU A 96 -21.27 14.00 -18.10
N ALA A 97 -20.90 12.93 -18.83
CA ALA A 97 -21.82 11.83 -19.12
C ALA A 97 -22.25 11.11 -17.83
N ALA A 98 -21.29 10.82 -16.93
CA ALA A 98 -21.56 10.19 -15.65
C ALA A 98 -22.53 11.01 -14.78
N GLU A 99 -22.37 12.34 -14.76
CA GLU A 99 -23.19 13.26 -13.95
C GLU A 99 -24.55 13.61 -14.58
N ASN A 100 -24.80 13.24 -15.84
CA ASN A 100 -26.09 13.54 -16.49
C ASN A 100 -27.03 12.34 -16.57
N VAL A 101 -26.56 11.14 -16.24
CA VAL A 101 -27.38 9.92 -16.31
C VAL A 101 -27.73 9.44 -14.90
N GLU A 102 -28.99 9.60 -14.50
CA GLU A 102 -29.47 9.23 -13.15
C GLU A 102 -29.23 7.76 -12.79
N ALA A 103 -29.33 6.86 -13.77
CA ALA A 103 -29.00 5.45 -13.56
C ALA A 103 -27.52 5.26 -13.22
N PHE A 104 -26.63 6.03 -13.86
CA PHE A 104 -25.19 5.95 -13.65
C PHE A 104 -24.78 6.55 -12.30
N LYS A 105 -25.42 7.64 -11.85
CA LYS A 105 -25.20 8.21 -10.51
C LYS A 105 -25.44 7.21 -9.38
N LYS A 106 -26.36 6.27 -9.60
CA LYS A 106 -26.73 5.20 -8.67
C LYS A 106 -25.98 3.89 -8.92
N ALA A 107 -25.05 3.88 -9.87
CA ALA A 107 -24.32 2.68 -10.24
C ALA A 107 -23.41 2.20 -9.09
N ILE A 108 -23.40 0.88 -8.93
CA ILE A 108 -22.43 0.22 -8.06
C ILE A 108 -21.05 0.25 -8.71
N GLU A 109 -20.01 0.11 -7.90
CA GLU A 109 -18.62 0.28 -8.34
C GLU A 109 -18.23 -0.67 -9.48
N HIS A 110 -18.74 -1.90 -9.45
CA HIS A 110 -18.59 -2.88 -10.52
C HIS A 110 -19.08 -2.37 -11.90
N ASP A 111 -20.22 -1.69 -11.93
CA ASP A 111 -20.79 -1.20 -13.18
C ASP A 111 -20.06 0.05 -13.67
N ILE A 112 -19.63 0.92 -12.75
CA ILE A 112 -18.76 2.06 -13.08
C ILE A 112 -17.49 1.57 -13.77
N HIS A 113 -16.79 0.59 -13.18
CA HIS A 113 -15.58 0.02 -13.77
C HIS A 113 -15.82 -0.52 -15.18
N LYS A 114 -16.86 -1.35 -15.36
CA LYS A 114 -17.18 -1.93 -16.67
C LYS A 114 -17.45 -0.87 -17.72
N ILE A 115 -18.24 0.15 -17.38
CA ILE A 115 -18.60 1.21 -18.30
C ILE A 115 -17.39 2.07 -18.66
N VAL A 116 -16.59 2.48 -17.68
CA VAL A 116 -15.37 3.28 -17.92
C VAL A 116 -14.40 2.53 -18.84
N ASN A 117 -14.16 1.24 -18.59
CA ASN A 117 -13.31 0.43 -19.45
C ASN A 117 -13.89 0.22 -20.85
N ALA A 118 -15.21 0.02 -20.96
CA ALA A 118 -15.88 -0.09 -22.25
C ALA A 118 -15.74 1.22 -23.05
N VAL A 119 -15.92 2.38 -22.41
CA VAL A 119 -15.75 3.70 -23.04
C VAL A 119 -14.32 3.89 -23.52
N LYS A 120 -13.31 3.60 -22.68
CA LYS A 120 -11.89 3.66 -23.08
C LYS A 120 -11.58 2.76 -24.28
N LYS A 121 -12.20 1.58 -24.33
CA LYS A 121 -12.00 0.63 -25.42
C LYS A 121 -12.66 1.06 -26.73
N ILE A 122 -13.91 1.53 -26.67
CA ILE A 122 -14.69 1.91 -27.85
C ILE A 122 -14.25 3.28 -28.40
N PHE A 123 -13.88 4.19 -27.50
CA PHE A 123 -13.42 5.53 -27.81
C PHE A 123 -12.02 5.73 -27.25
N PRO A 124 -10.97 5.19 -27.87
CA PRO A 124 -9.60 5.43 -27.43
C PRO A 124 -9.21 6.90 -27.68
N VAL A 125 -8.45 7.50 -26.76
CA VAL A 125 -7.89 8.86 -26.92
C VAL A 125 -6.97 8.91 -28.14
N ASP A 126 -6.11 7.91 -28.26
CA ASP A 126 -5.17 7.73 -29.35
C ASP A 126 -5.37 6.33 -29.95
N GLY A 127 -5.86 6.26 -31.19
CA GLY A 127 -6.01 4.96 -31.88
C GLY A 127 -7.13 4.91 -32.91
N LYS A 128 -7.28 3.74 -33.53
CA LYS A 128 -8.41 3.45 -34.41
C LYS A 128 -9.58 2.97 -33.56
N THR A 129 -10.76 3.54 -33.80
CA THR A 129 -12.03 3.03 -33.28
C THR A 129 -12.15 1.53 -33.61
N PRO A 130 -12.52 0.66 -32.65
CA PRO A 130 -12.73 -0.75 -32.93
C PRO A 130 -13.79 -0.94 -34.03
N GLU A 131 -13.58 -1.91 -34.93
CA GLU A 131 -14.64 -2.31 -35.88
C GLU A 131 -15.76 -3.02 -35.10
N LEU A 132 -17.01 -2.61 -35.38
CA LEU A 132 -18.23 -3.08 -34.72
C LEU A 132 -18.89 -4.21 -35.50
#